data_AF-A0A1E1X2Y4-F1
#
_entry.id   AF-A0A1E1X2Y4-F1
#
_cell.length_a   1.000
_cell.length_b   1.000
_cell.length_c   1.000
_cell.angle_alpha   90.00
_cell.angle_beta   90.00
_cell.angle_gamma   90.00
#
_symmetry.space_group_name_H-M   'P 1'
#
loop_
_entity.id
_entity.type
_entity.pdbx_description
1 polymer ?
#
loop_
_entity_poly.entity_id
_entity_poly.type
_entity_poly.pdbx_seq_one_letter_code
_entity_poly.pdbx_strand_id
1 'polypeptide(L)'
;SIPGTLPVLNRRCVEAAVSTALALNCDIHTVSHFDRKHYFYADMPCGYQITQQRSPLATDGYLDFVVFTPGSQETYSKRATLKQLQLEQDSGKSLHDVIHGRSLIDLNRAGVGLMELVFDACLKDGEEAASLVKELLITLRTLCVCSCKMEEGALRVDANVSVNRPGEPWGVRTEVKNLNSVRAVANAIDFEISRQIEVLSHGGKIINTTMAFDALQRCTVPMRDKEVVQDYRFMPEPNLPPLVVSSCETDDTNMVSIERLRKEMPVLPWQRKQRLVADYGLTPHQAQTIVSEDGFLDLFEKLTSFNDCEIKHIVNWLLLHLLGQLHKADTTLPSSSLDATRFHELLVLVQQQHVSHFTAQEILKLLVSGDSRTPRKIVEENNWWQITDAEQLKQLCQTVINENPKDVKKAARGKERYLNSLLGKVNTLSNGQAHMKLAKTVMCELIDRLK
;
A
#
# COMPACT_ATOMS: atom_id res chain seq x y z
N SER A 1 -6.96 -25.63 27.95
CA SER A 1 -6.18 -26.73 27.36
C SER A 1 -6.72 -28.05 27.91
N ILE A 2 -6.72 -29.13 27.15
CA ILE A 2 -7.14 -30.45 27.66
C ILE A 2 -5.91 -31.11 28.29
N PRO A 3 -5.98 -31.59 29.55
CA PRO A 3 -4.86 -32.30 30.15
C PRO A 3 -4.38 -33.47 29.28
N GLY A 4 -3.06 -33.55 29.06
CA GLY A 4 -2.42 -34.62 28.28
C GLY A 4 -2.22 -34.34 26.78
N THR A 5 -2.66 -33.19 26.25
CA THR A 5 -2.40 -32.83 24.84
C THR A 5 -0.98 -32.29 24.63
N LEU A 6 -0.40 -32.57 23.46
CA LEU A 6 0.94 -32.11 23.05
C LEU A 6 0.86 -31.24 21.79
N PRO A 7 1.73 -30.22 21.65
CA PRO A 7 1.81 -29.42 20.43
C PRO A 7 2.45 -30.22 19.28
N VAL A 8 1.99 -29.97 18.06
CA VAL A 8 2.59 -30.48 16.82
C VAL A 8 2.87 -29.30 15.91
N LEU A 9 4.12 -29.16 15.45
CA LEU A 9 4.53 -28.06 14.60
C LEU A 9 3.93 -28.18 13.20
N ASN A 10 3.36 -27.08 12.70
CA ASN A 10 2.83 -27.01 11.34
C ASN A 10 3.94 -26.70 10.33
N ARG A 11 4.18 -27.62 9.39
CA ARG A 11 5.18 -27.48 8.32
C ARG A 11 5.01 -26.19 7.50
N ARG A 12 3.76 -25.80 7.19
CA ARG A 12 3.48 -24.59 6.40
C ARG A 12 3.91 -23.31 7.13
N CYS A 13 3.82 -23.27 8.46
CA CYS A 13 4.32 -22.14 9.23
C CYS A 13 5.83 -22.00 9.12
N VAL A 14 6.56 -23.12 9.12
CA VAL A 14 8.02 -23.13 8.92
C VAL A 14 8.38 -22.69 7.50
N GLU A 15 7.72 -23.24 6.48
CA GLU A 15 7.93 -22.84 5.08
C GLU A 15 7.68 -21.34 4.88
N ALA A 16 6.59 -20.80 5.42
CA ALA A 16 6.28 -19.37 5.36
C ALA A 16 7.35 -18.50 6.04
N ALA A 17 7.85 -18.94 7.20
CA ALA A 17 8.89 -18.23 7.94
C ALA A 17 10.25 -18.28 7.25
N VAL A 18 10.64 -19.41 6.66
CA VAL A 18 11.86 -19.54 5.86
C VAL A 18 11.79 -18.66 4.59
N SER A 19 10.68 -18.70 3.85
CA SER A 19 10.50 -17.84 2.66
C SER A 19 10.54 -16.36 3.02
N THR A 20 9.95 -15.98 4.16
CA THR A 20 10.01 -14.59 4.65
C THR A 20 11.43 -14.21 5.06
N ALA A 21 12.16 -15.09 5.76
CA ALA A 21 13.55 -14.86 6.11
C ALA A 21 14.43 -14.66 4.86
N LEU A 22 14.24 -15.46 3.82
CA LEU A 22 14.93 -15.29 2.54
C LEU A 22 14.61 -13.95 1.88
N ALA A 23 13.34 -13.53 1.85
CA ALA A 23 12.93 -12.25 1.28
C ALA A 23 13.49 -11.04 2.04
N LEU A 24 13.66 -11.18 3.35
CA LEU A 24 14.23 -10.17 4.24
C LEU A 24 15.75 -10.32 4.41
N ASN A 25 16.42 -11.10 3.55
CA ASN A 25 17.87 -11.28 3.55
C ASN A 25 18.45 -11.68 4.92
N CYS A 26 17.70 -12.48 5.70
CA CYS A 26 18.13 -12.90 7.03
C CYS A 26 19.12 -14.07 6.97
N ASP A 27 19.93 -14.18 8.01
CA ASP A 27 20.72 -15.36 8.32
C ASP A 27 19.82 -16.42 8.97
N ILE A 28 19.52 -17.49 8.23
CA ILE A 28 18.65 -18.58 8.68
C ILE A 28 19.46 -19.59 9.48
N HIS A 29 19.03 -19.87 10.71
CA HIS A 29 19.65 -20.89 11.55
C HIS A 29 19.18 -22.28 11.15
N THR A 30 20.12 -23.18 10.84
CA THR A 30 19.82 -24.58 10.49
C THR A 30 19.18 -25.35 11.64
N VAL A 31 19.40 -24.90 12.88
CA VAL A 31 18.77 -25.43 14.09
C VAL A 31 18.22 -24.28 14.92
N SER A 32 16.94 -24.34 15.26
CA SER A 32 16.26 -23.39 16.15
C SER A 32 15.45 -24.12 17.22
N HIS A 33 15.08 -23.42 18.30
CA HIS A 33 14.41 -24.04 19.45
C HIS A 33 13.17 -23.26 19.83
N PHE A 34 12.17 -23.97 20.35
CA PHE A 34 10.98 -23.36 20.93
C PHE A 34 11.14 -23.16 22.43
N ASP A 35 10.51 -22.11 22.93
CA ASP A 35 10.47 -21.66 24.31
C ASP A 35 9.02 -21.48 24.75
N ARG A 36 8.77 -21.62 26.05
CA ARG A 36 7.52 -21.26 26.70
C ARG A 36 7.67 -19.90 27.39
N LYS A 37 6.87 -18.92 26.97
CA LYS A 37 6.69 -17.63 27.63
C LYS A 37 5.48 -17.70 28.56
N HIS A 38 5.70 -17.71 29.87
CA HIS A 38 4.66 -17.92 30.87
C HIS A 38 3.95 -16.63 31.24
N TYR A 39 2.64 -16.60 31.04
CA TYR A 39 1.77 -15.57 31.59
C TYR A 39 0.35 -16.11 31.70
N PHE A 40 -0.35 -15.71 32.75
CA PHE A 40 -1.74 -16.10 32.95
C PHE A 40 -2.66 -15.03 32.38
N TYR A 41 -3.41 -15.42 31.36
CA TYR A 41 -4.49 -14.61 30.82
C TYR A 41 -5.59 -15.54 30.30
N ALA A 42 -6.84 -15.09 30.38
CA ALA A 42 -7.99 -15.97 30.11
C ALA A 42 -8.04 -16.47 28.65
N ASP A 43 -7.47 -15.71 27.71
CA ASP A 43 -7.36 -16.07 26.30
C ASP A 43 -6.13 -16.94 25.96
N MET A 44 -5.27 -17.26 26.93
CA MET A 44 -4.12 -18.14 26.76
C MET A 44 -4.34 -19.46 27.52
N PRO A 45 -5.02 -20.45 26.92
CA PRO A 45 -5.56 -21.62 27.62
C PRO A 45 -4.51 -22.59 28.17
N CYS A 46 -3.23 -22.46 27.75
CA CYS A 46 -2.11 -23.25 28.24
C CYS A 46 -1.39 -22.59 29.44
N GLY A 47 -1.66 -21.31 29.73
CA GLY A 47 -0.90 -20.53 30.72
C GLY A 47 0.53 -20.17 30.28
N TYR A 48 0.87 -20.47 29.02
CA TYR A 48 2.11 -20.07 28.37
C TYR A 48 1.92 -20.00 26.86
N GLN A 49 2.71 -19.14 26.21
CA GLN A 49 2.82 -19.02 24.77
C GLN A 49 4.07 -19.77 24.28
N ILE A 50 3.92 -20.67 23.32
CA ILE A 50 5.07 -21.24 22.59
C ILE A 50 5.60 -20.18 21.62
N THR A 51 6.90 -19.90 21.69
CA THR A 51 7.61 -18.87 20.90
C THR A 51 9.07 -19.27 20.68
N GLN A 52 9.92 -18.42 20.10
CA GLN A 52 11.36 -18.67 19.97
C GLN A 52 12.15 -17.43 20.42
N GLN A 53 12.51 -17.36 21.71
CA GLN A 53 13.22 -16.21 22.25
C GLN A 53 14.75 -16.39 22.18
N ARG A 54 15.25 -17.59 22.48
CA ARG A 54 16.70 -17.83 22.68
C ARG A 54 17.42 -18.27 21.41
N SER A 55 16.73 -19.03 20.57
CA SER A 55 17.25 -19.54 19.29
C SER A 55 16.16 -19.37 18.24
N PRO A 56 15.93 -18.14 17.75
CA PRO A 56 14.93 -17.86 16.72
C PRO A 56 15.27 -18.57 15.40
N LEU A 57 14.33 -18.58 14.46
CA LEU A 57 14.53 -19.21 13.16
C LEU A 57 15.57 -18.46 12.31
N ALA A 58 15.55 -17.11 12.35
CA ALA A 58 16.49 -16.30 11.60
C ALA A 58 16.83 -14.98 12.32
N THR A 59 18.01 -14.44 12.04
CA THR A 59 18.53 -13.18 12.60
C THR A 59 19.18 -12.33 11.50
N ASP A 60 19.58 -11.10 11.85
CA ASP A 60 20.45 -10.24 11.05
C ASP A 60 20.01 -10.02 9.58
N GLY A 61 18.71 -9.75 9.39
CA GLY A 61 18.14 -9.42 8.09
C GLY A 61 18.09 -7.93 7.79
N TYR A 62 17.58 -7.58 6.62
CA TYR A 62 17.25 -6.21 6.26
C TYR A 62 16.17 -6.11 5.16
N LEU A 63 15.46 -5.00 5.17
CA LEU A 63 14.51 -4.61 4.13
C LEU A 63 14.85 -3.21 3.62
N ASP A 64 15.05 -3.11 2.30
CA ASP A 64 15.20 -1.82 1.61
C ASP A 64 13.84 -1.31 1.16
N PHE A 65 13.54 -0.05 1.44
CA PHE A 65 12.29 0.60 1.10
C PHE A 65 12.51 2.06 0.67
N VAL A 66 11.51 2.64 0.00
CA VAL A 66 11.53 4.04 -0.43
C VAL A 66 10.58 4.83 0.45
N VAL A 67 11.05 5.95 0.97
CA VAL A 67 10.28 6.87 1.81
C VAL A 67 9.68 7.96 0.94
N PHE A 68 8.37 8.17 1.10
CA PHE A 68 7.61 9.20 0.40
C PHE A 68 7.08 10.20 1.43
N THR A 69 7.49 11.46 1.30
CA THR A 69 6.99 12.51 2.20
C THR A 69 5.75 13.16 1.60
N PRO A 70 4.58 13.15 2.28
CA PRO A 70 3.38 13.79 1.77
C PRO A 70 3.60 15.26 1.44
N GLY A 71 3.22 15.68 0.23
CA GLY A 71 3.37 17.07 -0.21
C GLY A 71 4.78 17.45 -0.68
N SER A 72 5.75 16.53 -0.64
CA SER A 72 7.08 16.71 -1.24
C SER A 72 7.25 15.81 -2.46
N GLN A 73 8.06 16.25 -3.42
CA GLN A 73 8.54 15.41 -4.50
C GLN A 73 9.83 14.66 -4.12
N GLU A 74 10.42 14.99 -2.97
CA GLU A 74 11.60 14.31 -2.47
C GLU A 74 11.26 12.90 -2.01
N THR A 75 12.07 11.96 -2.47
CA THR A 75 12.02 10.55 -2.06
C THR A 75 13.44 10.10 -1.80
N TYR A 76 13.61 9.19 -0.85
CA TYR A 76 14.91 8.61 -0.58
C TYR A 76 14.77 7.13 -0.20
N SER A 77 15.80 6.36 -0.50
CA SER A 77 15.87 4.96 -0.11
C SER A 77 16.42 4.84 1.31
N LYS A 78 15.86 3.90 2.06
CA LYS A 78 16.32 3.56 3.40
C LYS A 78 16.35 2.05 3.57
N ARG A 79 17.28 1.59 4.41
CA ARG A 79 17.38 0.21 4.87
C ARG A 79 16.93 0.13 6.32
N ALA A 80 16.00 -0.78 6.61
CA ALA A 80 15.70 -1.19 7.98
C ALA A 80 16.33 -2.54 8.26
N THR A 81 17.11 -2.62 9.34
CA THR A 81 17.70 -3.87 9.80
C THR A 81 16.69 -4.66 10.64
N LEU A 82 16.60 -5.96 10.37
CA LEU A 82 15.80 -6.91 11.13
C LEU A 82 16.71 -7.62 12.11
N LYS A 83 16.39 -7.57 13.40
CA LYS A 83 17.14 -8.28 14.44
C LYS A 83 16.81 -9.77 14.46
N GLN A 84 15.53 -10.10 14.40
CA GLN A 84 15.07 -11.50 14.49
C GLN A 84 13.72 -11.73 13.82
N LEU A 85 13.56 -12.96 13.34
CA LEU A 85 12.31 -13.55 12.87
C LEU A 85 12.06 -14.83 13.67
N GLN A 86 10.93 -14.88 14.37
CA GLN A 86 10.57 -16.00 15.24
C GLN A 86 9.14 -16.49 14.97
N LEU A 87 8.92 -17.78 15.19
CA LEU A 87 7.60 -18.40 15.19
C LEU A 87 6.99 -18.38 16.59
N GLU A 88 5.69 -18.10 16.67
CA GLU A 88 4.94 -18.16 17.92
C GLU A 88 3.49 -18.59 17.71
N GLN A 89 2.76 -18.80 18.80
CA GLN A 89 1.33 -19.07 18.77
C GLN A 89 0.52 -17.84 19.19
N ASP A 90 -0.61 -17.60 18.53
CA ASP A 90 -1.53 -16.52 18.93
C ASP A 90 -2.37 -16.89 20.16
N SER A 91 -2.85 -15.87 20.86
CA SER A 91 -3.85 -16.02 21.91
C SER A 91 -5.28 -15.99 21.34
N GLY A 92 -6.23 -16.43 22.14
CA GLY A 92 -7.66 -16.23 21.86
C GLY A 92 -8.06 -14.76 21.89
N LYS A 93 -9.36 -14.50 21.93
CA LYS A 93 -9.95 -13.18 22.02
C LYS A 93 -10.77 -13.04 23.29
N SER A 94 -10.55 -11.96 24.02
CA SER A 94 -11.38 -11.56 25.16
C SER A 94 -12.36 -10.48 24.73
N LEU A 95 -13.66 -10.69 24.94
CA LEU A 95 -14.73 -9.73 24.67
C LEU A 95 -15.31 -9.25 26.00
N HIS A 96 -15.29 -7.94 26.24
CA HIS A 96 -15.81 -7.40 27.49
C HIS A 96 -17.28 -7.01 27.35
N ASP A 97 -18.15 -7.72 28.09
CA ASP A 97 -19.57 -7.46 28.20
C ASP A 97 -19.81 -6.53 29.39
N VAL A 98 -19.71 -5.22 29.10
CA VAL A 98 -19.82 -4.14 30.11
C VAL A 98 -21.19 -4.17 30.79
N ILE A 99 -22.25 -4.54 30.06
CA ILE A 99 -23.63 -4.56 30.55
C ILE A 99 -23.77 -5.60 31.67
N HIS A 100 -23.18 -6.78 31.50
CA HIS A 100 -23.27 -7.85 32.48
C HIS A 100 -22.03 -7.96 33.38
N GLY A 101 -21.08 -7.02 33.27
CA GLY A 101 -19.87 -6.99 34.09
C GLY A 101 -18.99 -8.24 33.95
N ARG A 102 -18.97 -8.86 32.78
CA ARG A 102 -18.24 -10.13 32.53
C ARG A 102 -17.37 -10.07 31.29
N SER A 103 -16.43 -10.99 31.19
CA SER A 103 -15.62 -11.18 29.98
C SER A 103 -15.94 -12.52 29.35
N LEU A 104 -16.21 -12.52 28.05
CA LEU A 104 -16.45 -13.71 27.24
C LEU A 104 -15.15 -14.06 26.51
N ILE A 105 -14.75 -15.33 26.56
CA ILE A 105 -13.49 -15.80 25.98
C ILE A 105 -13.79 -16.64 24.74
N ASP A 106 -13.28 -16.20 23.60
CA ASP A 106 -13.33 -16.92 22.33
C ASP A 106 -11.94 -17.51 22.03
N LEU A 107 -11.85 -18.84 22.00
CA LEU A 107 -10.60 -19.56 21.77
C LEU A 107 -10.40 -20.00 20.31
N ASN A 108 -11.26 -19.61 19.37
CA ASN A 108 -11.14 -19.99 17.96
C ASN A 108 -9.80 -19.58 17.32
N ARG A 109 -9.18 -18.50 17.81
CA ARG A 109 -7.87 -18.00 17.35
C ARG A 109 -6.68 -18.58 18.12
N ALA A 110 -6.92 -19.18 19.29
CA ALA A 110 -5.83 -19.65 20.14
C ALA A 110 -5.04 -20.77 19.44
N GLY A 111 -3.72 -20.64 19.35
CA GLY A 111 -2.85 -21.63 18.70
C GLY A 111 -2.62 -21.42 17.20
N VAL A 112 -3.20 -20.37 16.59
CA VAL A 112 -2.86 -19.97 15.21
C VAL A 112 -1.38 -19.60 15.14
N GLY A 113 -0.69 -20.07 14.11
CA GLY A 113 0.74 -19.77 13.91
C GLY A 113 0.96 -18.29 13.56
N LEU A 114 1.89 -17.66 14.27
CA LEU A 114 2.33 -16.29 14.05
C LEU A 114 3.82 -16.25 13.74
N MET A 115 4.20 -15.19 13.04
CA MET A 115 5.57 -14.83 12.77
C MET A 115 5.80 -13.43 13.32
N GLU A 116 6.69 -13.31 14.31
CA GLU A 116 7.09 -12.02 14.86
C GLU A 116 8.38 -11.56 14.19
N LEU A 117 8.34 -10.34 13.64
CA LEU A 117 9.45 -9.66 12.97
C LEU A 117 9.88 -8.48 13.84
N VAL A 118 11.08 -8.55 14.41
CA VAL A 118 11.61 -7.49 15.27
C VAL A 118 12.68 -6.72 14.53
N PHE A 119 12.37 -5.47 14.18
CA PHE A 119 13.30 -4.54 13.56
C PHE A 119 14.16 -3.81 14.61
N ASP A 120 15.35 -3.41 14.22
CA ASP A 120 16.22 -2.55 15.03
C ASP A 120 15.71 -1.10 15.06
N ALA A 121 16.21 -0.30 16.01
CA ALA A 121 15.84 1.11 16.20
C ALA A 121 16.49 2.02 15.13
N CYS A 122 16.15 1.80 13.86
CA CYS A 122 16.75 2.45 12.70
C CYS A 122 15.86 3.53 12.06
N LEU A 123 14.60 3.66 12.49
CA LEU A 123 13.60 4.59 11.97
C LEU A 123 13.63 5.92 12.75
N LYS A 124 13.29 7.03 12.08
CA LYS A 124 13.37 8.41 12.59
C LYS A 124 12.02 9.09 12.77
N ASP A 125 11.03 8.73 11.95
CA ASP A 125 9.72 9.36 11.94
C ASP A 125 8.61 8.38 11.51
N GLY A 126 7.37 8.86 11.55
CA GLY A 126 6.20 8.09 11.17
C GLY A 126 6.15 7.71 9.69
N GLU A 127 6.71 8.52 8.79
CA GLU A 127 6.69 8.26 7.34
C GLU A 127 7.65 7.13 6.96
N GLU A 128 8.84 7.09 7.56
CA GLU A 128 9.76 5.96 7.42
C GLU A 128 9.13 4.67 7.94
N ALA A 129 8.46 4.72 9.11
CA ALA A 129 7.80 3.56 9.68
C ALA A 129 6.62 3.07 8.81
N ALA A 130 5.78 3.97 8.34
CA ALA A 130 4.70 3.63 7.42
C ALA A 130 5.23 3.06 6.10
N SER A 131 6.32 3.60 5.57
CA SER A 131 6.94 3.12 4.32
C SER A 131 7.53 1.72 4.49
N LEU A 132 8.18 1.44 5.62
CA LEU A 132 8.66 0.10 5.97
C LEU A 132 7.50 -0.90 6.04
N VAL A 133 6.42 -0.56 6.76
CA VAL A 133 5.24 -1.43 6.90
C VAL A 133 4.60 -1.68 5.52
N LYS A 134 4.48 -0.66 4.65
CA LYS A 134 3.99 -0.84 3.27
C LYS A 134 4.84 -1.81 2.47
N GLU A 135 6.16 -1.68 2.52
CA GLU A 135 7.05 -2.59 1.79
C GLU A 135 6.94 -4.02 2.31
N LEU A 136 6.83 -4.19 3.63
CA LEU A 136 6.64 -5.49 4.25
C LEU A 136 5.29 -6.12 3.85
N LEU A 137 4.21 -5.34 3.84
CA LEU A 137 2.88 -5.78 3.38
C LEU A 137 2.94 -6.36 1.96
N ILE A 138 3.57 -5.62 1.02
CA ILE A 138 3.70 -6.04 -0.38
C ILE A 138 4.57 -7.30 -0.49
N THR A 139 5.66 -7.36 0.28
CA THR A 139 6.57 -8.51 0.30
C THR A 139 5.83 -9.76 0.79
N LEU A 140 5.17 -9.72 1.94
CA LEU A 140 4.44 -10.86 2.51
C LEU A 140 3.28 -11.32 1.62
N ARG A 141 2.57 -10.40 0.96
CA ARG A 141 1.54 -10.74 -0.02
C ARG A 141 2.12 -11.41 -1.25
N THR A 142 3.26 -10.94 -1.75
CA THR A 142 3.96 -11.54 -2.90
C THR A 142 4.39 -12.97 -2.61
N LEU A 143 4.79 -13.26 -1.36
CA LEU A 143 5.12 -14.61 -0.91
C LEU A 143 3.90 -15.49 -0.60
N CYS A 144 2.69 -14.93 -0.63
CA CYS A 144 1.44 -15.60 -0.25
C CYS A 144 1.47 -16.19 1.18
N VAL A 145 2.21 -15.58 2.11
CA VAL A 145 2.35 -16.08 3.50
C VAL A 145 1.38 -15.43 4.48
N CYS A 146 0.85 -14.25 4.17
CA CYS A 146 -0.11 -13.53 5.00
C CYS A 146 -1.00 -12.61 4.15
N SER A 147 -2.30 -12.55 4.44
CA SER A 147 -3.24 -11.61 3.78
C SER A 147 -2.89 -10.15 4.06
N CYS A 148 -2.22 -9.89 5.19
CA CYS A 148 -1.69 -8.59 5.54
C CYS A 148 -2.79 -7.51 5.70
N LYS A 149 -4.03 -7.92 5.97
CA LYS A 149 -5.15 -7.04 6.27
C LYS A 149 -5.13 -6.67 7.74
N MET A 150 -4.80 -5.41 8.03
CA MET A 150 -4.64 -4.93 9.40
C MET A 150 -5.98 -4.84 10.13
N GLU A 151 -7.05 -4.51 9.40
CA GLU A 151 -8.43 -4.45 9.87
C GLU A 151 -8.97 -5.82 10.30
N GLU A 152 -8.48 -6.91 9.71
CA GLU A 152 -8.79 -8.29 10.10
C GLU A 152 -7.86 -8.78 11.24
N GLY A 153 -6.86 -8.00 11.63
CA GLY A 153 -5.84 -8.37 12.62
C GLY A 153 -4.78 -9.35 12.10
N ALA A 154 -4.71 -9.55 10.78
CA ALA A 154 -3.75 -10.47 10.15
C ALA A 154 -2.31 -9.93 10.16
N LEU A 155 -2.15 -8.60 10.15
CA LEU A 155 -0.88 -7.92 10.46
C LEU A 155 -1.09 -6.99 11.66
N ARG A 156 -0.20 -7.08 12.64
CA ARG A 156 -0.17 -6.23 13.84
C ARG A 156 1.18 -5.53 13.92
N VAL A 157 1.16 -4.27 14.36
CA VAL A 157 2.36 -3.46 14.55
C VAL A 157 2.31 -2.83 15.93
N ASP A 158 3.36 -3.05 16.71
CA ASP A 158 3.63 -2.34 17.96
C ASP A 158 4.88 -1.47 17.72
N ALA A 159 4.78 -0.17 17.95
CA ALA A 159 5.87 0.78 17.70
C ALA A 159 6.62 1.11 19.00
N ASN A 160 7.95 1.16 18.93
CA ASN A 160 8.79 1.58 20.05
C ASN A 160 9.42 2.93 19.72
N VAL A 161 9.08 3.97 20.49
CA VAL A 161 9.48 5.35 20.24
C VAL A 161 10.33 5.87 21.39
N SER A 162 11.43 6.52 21.05
CA SER A 162 12.26 7.28 21.99
C SER A 162 12.89 8.47 21.27
N VAL A 163 13.10 9.57 21.99
CA VAL A 163 13.78 10.76 21.47
C VAL A 163 15.04 11.06 22.30
N ASN A 164 16.04 11.61 21.64
CA ASN A 164 17.29 12.11 22.24
C ASN A 164 17.77 13.36 21.50
N ARG A 165 18.66 14.14 22.13
CA ARG A 165 19.34 15.22 21.41
C ARG A 165 20.50 14.64 20.58
N PRO A 166 20.90 15.32 19.48
CA PRO A 166 22.06 14.90 18.71
C PRO A 166 23.31 14.76 19.60
N GLY A 167 23.93 13.58 19.57
CA GLY A 167 25.12 13.25 20.37
C GLY A 167 24.84 12.72 21.78
N GLU A 168 23.59 12.73 22.24
CA GLU A 168 23.19 12.12 23.52
C GLU A 168 22.77 10.65 23.34
N PRO A 169 22.87 9.81 24.39
CA PRO A 169 22.33 8.44 24.33
C PRO A 169 20.82 8.44 24.11
N TRP A 170 20.29 7.30 23.64
CA TRP A 170 18.85 7.12 23.47
C TRP A 170 18.09 7.35 24.78
N GLY A 171 16.93 8.00 24.67
CA GLY A 171 16.06 8.29 25.79
C GLY A 171 15.32 7.06 26.31
N VAL A 172 14.34 7.30 27.17
CA VAL A 172 13.44 6.25 27.65
C VAL A 172 12.48 5.85 26.53
N ARG A 173 12.25 4.54 26.39
CA ARG A 173 11.37 3.96 25.37
C ARG A 173 9.92 3.98 25.81
N THR A 174 9.04 4.39 24.91
CA THR A 174 7.58 4.21 25.01
C THR A 174 7.10 3.23 23.94
N GLU A 175 6.29 2.26 24.33
CA GLU A 175 5.69 1.28 23.40
C GLU A 175 4.26 1.71 23.06
N VAL A 176 3.97 1.94 21.78
CA VAL A 176 2.65 2.32 21.29
C VAL A 176 1.97 1.11 20.63
N LYS A 177 0.83 0.72 21.17
CA LYS A 177 -0.01 -0.40 20.70
C LYS A 177 -1.27 0.10 19.99
N ASN A 178 -2.05 -0.83 19.44
CA ASN A 178 -3.34 -0.59 18.78
C ASN A 178 -3.23 0.21 17.47
N LEU A 179 -2.23 -0.12 16.64
CA LEU A 179 -1.97 0.52 15.36
C LEU A 179 -2.66 -0.27 14.23
N ASN A 180 -3.94 0.00 14.00
CA ASN A 180 -4.80 -0.81 13.11
C ASN A 180 -4.69 -0.43 11.61
N SER A 181 -3.86 0.54 11.25
CA SER A 181 -3.61 0.90 9.85
C SER A 181 -2.23 1.51 9.69
N VAL A 182 -1.68 1.47 8.49
CA VAL A 182 -0.41 2.12 8.15
C VAL A 182 -0.43 3.62 8.47
N ARG A 183 -1.56 4.29 8.23
CA ARG A 183 -1.71 5.71 8.57
C ARG A 183 -1.74 5.94 10.08
N ALA A 184 -2.32 5.01 10.84
CA ALA A 184 -2.28 5.06 12.30
C ALA A 184 -0.85 4.88 12.81
N VAL A 185 -0.03 4.03 12.18
CA VAL A 185 1.40 3.88 12.53
C VAL A 185 2.14 5.22 12.40
N ALA A 186 2.03 5.89 11.24
CA ALA A 186 2.69 7.17 11.03
C ALA A 186 2.24 8.22 12.07
N ASN A 187 0.92 8.45 12.15
CA ASN A 187 0.36 9.46 13.05
C ASN A 187 0.72 9.20 14.52
N ALA A 188 0.69 7.93 14.96
CA ALA A 188 0.96 7.58 16.35
C ALA A 188 2.43 7.83 16.72
N ILE A 189 3.35 7.50 15.82
CA ILE A 189 4.78 7.73 16.01
C ILE A 189 5.07 9.24 16.04
N ASP A 190 4.56 10.00 15.08
CA ASP A 190 4.79 11.45 15.02
C ASP A 190 4.19 12.18 16.24
N PHE A 191 3.01 11.75 16.68
CA PHE A 191 2.39 12.26 17.90
C PHE A 191 3.26 11.94 19.13
N GLU A 192 3.72 10.69 19.29
CA GLU A 192 4.53 10.29 20.44
C GLU A 192 5.90 10.97 20.45
N ILE A 193 6.53 11.15 19.28
CA ILE A 193 7.76 11.96 19.14
C ILE A 193 7.51 13.39 19.64
N SER A 194 6.45 14.04 19.15
CA SER A 194 6.10 15.41 19.52
C SER A 194 5.82 15.53 21.02
N ARG A 195 5.06 14.59 21.58
CA ARG A 195 4.74 14.51 23.01
C ARG A 195 6.00 14.35 23.87
N GLN A 196 6.90 13.46 23.49
CA GLN A 196 8.14 13.26 24.25
C GLN A 196 9.02 14.51 24.22
N ILE A 197 9.15 15.15 23.05
CA ILE A 197 9.88 16.42 22.90
C ILE A 197 9.27 17.51 23.79
N GLU A 198 7.94 17.65 23.80
CA GLU A 198 7.24 18.63 24.63
C GLU A 198 7.45 18.39 26.12
N VAL A 199 7.35 17.14 26.59
CA VAL A 199 7.59 16.82 28.00
C VAL A 199 9.04 17.13 28.40
N LEU A 200 10.01 16.76 27.57
CA LEU A 200 11.42 17.02 27.83
C LEU A 200 11.79 18.51 27.77
N SER A 201 11.16 19.28 26.87
CA SER A 201 11.41 20.72 26.74
C SER A 201 10.92 21.52 27.94
N HIS A 202 9.86 21.05 28.61
CA HIS A 202 9.35 21.62 29.87
C HIS A 202 10.07 21.11 31.13
N GLY A 203 11.16 20.34 30.98
CA GLY A 203 11.93 19.79 32.10
C GLY A 203 11.29 18.57 32.77
N GLY A 204 10.27 17.98 32.14
CA GLY A 204 9.67 16.71 32.55
C GLY A 204 10.57 15.51 32.26
N LYS A 205 10.13 14.32 32.67
CA LYS A 205 10.82 13.05 32.44
C LYS A 205 9.90 12.07 31.72
N ILE A 206 10.45 11.35 30.75
CA ILE A 206 9.75 10.23 30.11
C ILE A 206 9.88 8.99 30.99
N ILE A 207 8.77 8.30 31.21
CA ILE A 207 8.69 7.05 31.95
C ILE A 207 8.43 5.94 30.93
N ASN A 208 8.93 4.74 31.19
CA ASN A 208 8.72 3.58 30.33
C ASN A 208 7.26 3.11 30.45
N THR A 209 6.42 3.50 29.50
CA THR A 209 4.98 3.22 29.50
C THR A 209 4.55 2.43 28.27
N THR A 210 3.42 1.72 28.39
CA THR A 210 2.67 1.25 27.21
C THR A 210 1.52 2.22 26.95
N MET A 211 1.51 2.79 25.75
CA MET A 211 0.47 3.68 25.25
C MET A 211 -0.42 2.93 24.24
N ALA A 212 -1.67 3.35 24.12
CA ALA A 212 -2.55 2.99 23.00
C ALA A 212 -2.74 4.20 22.11
N PHE A 213 -2.81 3.99 20.80
CA PHE A 213 -3.24 5.04 19.88
C PHE A 213 -4.78 5.10 19.82
N ASP A 214 -5.32 6.29 20.08
CA ASP A 214 -6.72 6.63 19.83
C ASP A 214 -6.84 7.26 18.43
N ALA A 215 -7.42 6.52 17.49
CA ALA A 215 -7.57 6.96 16.11
C ALA A 215 -8.59 8.10 15.93
N LEU A 216 -9.56 8.24 16.85
CA LEU A 216 -10.58 9.30 16.80
C LEU A 216 -9.97 10.63 17.25
N GLN A 217 -9.27 10.62 18.38
CA GLN A 217 -8.62 11.80 18.93
C GLN A 217 -7.24 12.07 18.30
N ARG A 218 -6.68 11.11 17.56
CA ARG A 218 -5.34 11.14 16.95
C ARG A 218 -4.25 11.43 17.98
N CYS A 219 -4.36 10.81 19.15
CA CYS A 219 -3.42 10.97 20.24
C CYS A 219 -3.06 9.61 20.85
N THR A 220 -1.97 9.57 21.62
CA THR A 220 -1.60 8.39 22.42
C THR A 220 -2.10 8.55 23.85
N VAL A 221 -2.81 7.54 24.35
CA VAL A 221 -3.33 7.47 25.71
C VAL A 221 -2.56 6.41 26.53
N PRO A 222 -2.26 6.66 27.81
CA PRO A 222 -1.59 5.68 28.65
C PRO A 222 -2.51 4.48 28.93
N MET A 223 -1.99 3.26 28.77
CA MET A 223 -2.71 2.05 29.15
C MET A 223 -2.31 1.56 30.53
N ARG A 224 -1.00 1.37 30.73
CA ARG A 224 -0.41 0.85 31.98
C ARG A 224 1.03 1.32 32.12
N ASP A 225 1.45 1.52 33.36
CA ASP A 225 2.85 1.76 33.70
C ASP A 225 3.61 0.43 33.77
N LYS A 226 4.84 0.38 33.22
CA LYS A 226 5.70 -0.80 33.28
C LYS A 226 6.58 -0.81 34.54
N GLU A 227 6.09 -0.33 35.68
CA GLU A 227 6.88 -0.28 36.92
C GLU A 227 7.28 -1.67 37.44
N VAL A 228 6.55 -2.72 37.05
CA VAL A 228 6.90 -4.11 37.35
C VAL A 228 7.38 -4.79 36.07
N VAL A 229 8.67 -5.11 36.01
CA VAL A 229 9.22 -6.02 34.98
C VAL A 229 8.47 -7.35 35.11
N GLN A 230 7.64 -7.69 34.13
CA GLN A 230 6.94 -8.96 34.11
C GLN A 230 7.96 -10.07 33.82
N ASP A 231 8.25 -10.88 34.82
CA ASP A 231 9.05 -12.09 34.64
C ASP A 231 8.22 -13.18 33.95
N TYR A 232 8.41 -13.29 32.64
CA TYR A 232 7.74 -14.30 31.82
C TYR A 232 8.32 -15.71 31.99
N ARG A 233 9.36 -15.92 32.81
CA ARG A 233 9.95 -17.23 33.13
C ARG A 233 10.13 -18.11 31.89
N PHE A 234 10.90 -17.62 30.93
CA PHE A 234 11.17 -18.35 29.70
C PHE A 234 11.88 -19.67 30.01
N MET A 235 11.39 -20.76 29.43
CA MET A 235 12.04 -22.07 29.49
C MET A 235 11.92 -22.81 28.16
N PRO A 236 12.85 -23.75 27.85
CA PRO A 236 12.72 -24.57 26.65
C PRO A 236 11.35 -25.27 26.60
N GLU A 237 10.76 -25.37 25.43
CA GLU A 237 9.57 -26.22 25.19
C GLU A 237 10.02 -27.68 25.05
N PRO A 238 9.84 -28.55 26.07
CA PRO A 238 10.32 -29.92 26.01
C PRO A 238 9.52 -30.82 25.06
N ASN A 239 8.29 -30.43 24.70
CA ASN A 239 7.40 -31.27 23.89
C ASN A 239 7.61 -31.07 22.39
N LEU A 240 8.37 -30.06 21.97
CA LEU A 240 8.78 -29.86 20.59
C LEU A 240 10.29 -30.14 20.48
N PRO A 241 10.71 -31.07 19.62
CA PRO A 241 12.13 -31.26 19.35
C PRO A 241 12.71 -29.99 18.68
N PRO A 242 14.05 -29.84 18.64
CA PRO A 242 14.69 -28.78 17.88
C PRO A 242 14.17 -28.74 16.44
N LEU A 243 13.87 -27.55 15.95
CA LEU A 243 13.47 -27.34 14.57
C LEU A 243 14.72 -27.31 13.70
N VAL A 244 14.85 -28.31 12.84
CA VAL A 244 15.96 -28.41 11.88
C VAL A 244 15.46 -28.07 10.48
N VAL A 245 16.12 -27.10 9.84
CA VAL A 245 15.92 -26.75 8.43
C VAL A 245 17.17 -27.12 7.64
N SER A 246 16.98 -27.67 6.45
CA SER A 246 18.06 -28.24 5.65
C SER A 246 18.54 -27.27 4.58
N SER A 247 19.85 -27.23 4.35
CA SER A 247 20.45 -26.52 3.21
C SER A 247 20.51 -27.38 1.93
N CYS A 248 19.94 -28.59 1.93
CA CYS A 248 19.90 -29.47 0.75
C CYS A 248 18.80 -29.03 -0.24
N GLU A 249 18.88 -29.43 -1.51
CA GLU A 249 17.90 -29.03 -2.54
C GLU A 249 16.56 -29.78 -2.48
N THR A 250 16.51 -30.93 -1.82
CA THR A 250 15.30 -31.75 -1.68
C THR A 250 14.79 -31.70 -0.25
N ASP A 251 13.47 -31.62 -0.09
CA ASP A 251 12.83 -31.79 1.20
C ASP A 251 13.06 -33.21 1.72
N ASP A 252 13.43 -33.32 2.98
CA ASP A 252 13.22 -34.55 3.75
C ASP A 252 11.76 -34.55 4.25
N THR A 253 11.20 -35.73 4.48
CA THR A 253 9.85 -35.93 5.03
C THR A 253 9.65 -35.12 6.31
N ASN A 254 10.73 -34.92 7.10
CA ASN A 254 10.70 -34.25 8.39
C ASN A 254 11.40 -32.88 8.44
N MET A 255 11.93 -32.36 7.33
CA MET A 255 12.67 -31.09 7.32
C MET A 255 12.26 -30.20 6.14
N VAL A 256 12.29 -28.89 6.36
CA VAL A 256 12.06 -27.89 5.31
C VAL A 256 13.40 -27.53 4.67
N SER A 257 13.47 -27.60 3.34
CA SER A 257 14.65 -27.18 2.56
C SER A 257 14.67 -25.66 2.32
N ILE A 258 15.78 -25.02 2.69
CA ILE A 258 16.05 -23.61 2.40
C ILE A 258 16.29 -23.40 0.90
N GLU A 259 17.10 -24.26 0.26
CA GLU A 259 17.47 -24.07 -1.15
C GLU A 259 16.29 -24.34 -2.11
N ARG A 260 15.42 -25.29 -1.78
CA ARG A 260 14.17 -25.50 -2.51
C ARG A 260 13.31 -24.25 -2.46
N LEU A 261 13.05 -23.73 -1.26
CA LEU A 261 12.24 -22.52 -1.08
C LEU A 261 12.88 -21.32 -1.78
N ARG A 262 14.22 -21.19 -1.73
CA ARG A 262 14.95 -20.15 -2.47
C ARG A 262 14.73 -20.22 -3.98
N LYS A 263 14.70 -21.43 -4.58
CA LYS A 263 14.42 -21.61 -6.02
C LYS A 263 12.95 -21.35 -6.37
N GLU A 264 12.03 -21.64 -5.45
CA GLU A 264 10.59 -21.40 -5.59
C GLU A 264 10.19 -19.94 -5.33
N MET A 265 11.10 -19.10 -4.83
CA MET A 265 10.81 -17.70 -4.51
C MET A 265 10.26 -16.95 -5.73
N PRO A 266 9.12 -16.25 -5.59
CA PRO A 266 8.65 -15.35 -6.62
C PRO A 266 9.60 -14.16 -6.78
N VAL A 267 9.56 -13.51 -7.94
CA VAL A 267 10.27 -12.24 -8.16
C VAL A 267 9.76 -11.21 -7.13
N LEU A 268 10.66 -10.73 -6.29
CA LEU A 268 10.34 -9.86 -5.15
C LEU A 268 9.93 -8.45 -5.60
N PRO A 269 9.15 -7.71 -4.78
CA PRO A 269 8.68 -6.36 -5.13
C PRO A 269 9.80 -5.39 -5.51
N TRP A 270 10.92 -5.41 -4.77
CA TRP A 270 12.06 -4.53 -5.06
C TRP A 270 12.69 -4.81 -6.43
N GLN A 271 12.76 -6.08 -6.85
CA GLN A 271 13.27 -6.47 -8.17
C GLN A 271 12.34 -5.98 -9.27
N ARG A 272 11.02 -6.14 -9.08
CA ARG A 272 9.99 -5.63 -10.01
C ARG A 272 10.11 -4.11 -10.16
N LYS A 273 10.25 -3.38 -9.05
CA LYS A 273 10.42 -1.91 -9.06
C LYS A 273 11.69 -1.49 -9.80
N GLN A 274 12.82 -2.13 -9.52
CA GLN A 274 14.08 -1.85 -10.23
C GLN A 274 13.95 -2.07 -11.74
N ARG A 275 13.30 -3.16 -12.15
CA ARG A 275 13.04 -3.45 -13.56
C ARG A 275 12.15 -2.38 -14.21
N LEU A 276 11.08 -1.95 -13.55
CA LEU A 276 10.21 -0.87 -14.05
C LEU A 276 10.98 0.44 -14.26
N VAL A 277 11.91 0.79 -13.36
CA VAL A 277 12.73 1.98 -13.50
C VAL A 277 13.75 1.80 -14.65
N ALA A 278 14.44 0.67 -14.70
CA ALA A 278 15.51 0.42 -15.66
C ALA A 278 15.00 0.26 -17.11
N ASP A 279 13.96 -0.55 -17.30
CA ASP A 279 13.52 -0.96 -18.65
C ASP A 279 12.55 0.05 -19.27
N TYR A 280 11.76 0.74 -18.44
CA TYR A 280 10.67 1.62 -18.91
C TYR A 280 10.85 3.08 -18.50
N GLY A 281 11.91 3.43 -17.76
CA GLY A 281 12.20 4.81 -17.37
C GLY A 281 11.20 5.41 -16.38
N LEU A 282 10.50 4.58 -15.59
CA LEU A 282 9.57 5.05 -14.57
C LEU A 282 10.33 5.73 -13.41
N THR A 283 9.67 6.70 -12.77
CA THR A 283 10.15 7.22 -11.50
C THR A 283 9.97 6.18 -10.37
N PRO A 284 10.77 6.23 -9.29
CA PRO A 284 10.60 5.32 -8.15
C PRO A 284 9.19 5.35 -7.55
N HIS A 285 8.54 6.52 -7.52
CA HIS A 285 7.16 6.65 -7.06
C HIS A 285 6.18 5.91 -7.97
N GLN A 286 6.30 6.08 -9.30
CA GLN A 286 5.42 5.38 -10.23
C GLN A 286 5.61 3.86 -10.14
N ALA A 287 6.86 3.40 -10.09
CA ALA A 287 7.17 1.98 -9.91
C ALA A 287 6.61 1.43 -8.60
N GLN A 288 6.74 2.17 -7.49
CA GLN A 288 6.15 1.79 -6.20
C GLN A 288 4.64 1.63 -6.32
N THR A 289 3.93 2.61 -6.87
CA THR A 289 2.46 2.54 -6.97
C THR A 289 2.01 1.37 -7.83
N ILE A 290 2.64 1.14 -9.00
CA ILE A 290 2.30 0.02 -9.89
C ILE A 290 2.48 -1.35 -9.20
N VAL A 291 3.55 -1.50 -8.41
CA VAL A 291 3.83 -2.77 -7.71
C VAL A 291 2.99 -2.94 -6.44
N SER A 292 2.55 -1.83 -5.82
CA SER A 292 1.78 -1.88 -4.57
C SER A 292 0.30 -2.18 -4.81
N GLU A 293 -0.25 -1.69 -5.92
CA GLU A 293 -1.67 -1.83 -6.24
C GLU A 293 -1.97 -3.19 -6.88
N ASP A 294 -3.05 -3.83 -6.44
CA ASP A 294 -3.37 -5.20 -6.84
C ASP A 294 -3.75 -5.29 -8.33
N GLY A 295 -3.13 -6.22 -9.05
CA GLY A 295 -3.30 -6.42 -10.50
C GLY A 295 -2.66 -5.36 -11.41
N PHE A 296 -2.12 -4.26 -10.87
CA PHE A 296 -1.62 -3.15 -11.68
C PHE A 296 -0.36 -3.47 -12.46
N LEU A 297 0.57 -4.24 -11.87
CA LEU A 297 1.77 -4.68 -12.57
C LEU A 297 1.42 -5.56 -13.79
N ASP A 298 0.54 -6.54 -13.60
CA ASP A 298 0.12 -7.45 -14.67
C ASP A 298 -0.59 -6.68 -15.79
N LEU A 299 -1.43 -5.71 -15.43
CA LEU A 299 -2.07 -4.82 -16.39
C LEU A 299 -1.03 -3.99 -17.15
N PHE A 300 -0.09 -3.37 -16.44
CA PHE A 300 0.98 -2.57 -17.05
C PHE A 300 1.80 -3.40 -18.04
N GLU A 301 2.26 -4.58 -17.64
CA GLU A 301 3.02 -5.49 -18.51
C GLU A 301 2.22 -5.87 -19.76
N LYS A 302 0.94 -6.25 -19.60
CA LYS A 302 0.04 -6.54 -20.73
C LYS A 302 -0.11 -5.34 -21.66
N LEU A 303 -0.34 -4.14 -21.13
CA LEU A 303 -0.46 -2.92 -21.94
C LEU A 303 0.81 -2.62 -22.73
N THR A 304 1.98 -2.77 -22.09
CA THR A 304 3.26 -2.56 -22.77
C THR A 304 3.53 -3.61 -23.85
N SER A 305 3.01 -4.84 -23.71
CA SER A 305 3.19 -5.90 -24.71
C SER A 305 2.51 -5.62 -26.05
N PHE A 306 1.46 -4.78 -26.09
CA PHE A 306 0.79 -4.42 -27.34
C PHE A 306 1.60 -3.45 -28.21
N ASN A 307 2.55 -2.70 -27.63
CA ASN A 307 3.42 -1.75 -28.34
C ASN A 307 2.72 -0.61 -29.13
N ASP A 308 1.40 -0.40 -28.98
CA ASP A 308 0.69 0.68 -29.70
C ASP A 308 0.66 2.02 -28.93
N CYS A 309 0.92 2.00 -27.62
CA CYS A 309 0.81 3.18 -26.75
C CYS A 309 2.15 3.59 -26.15
N GLU A 310 2.38 4.90 -26.00
CA GLU A 310 3.54 5.43 -25.30
C GLU A 310 3.50 5.03 -23.81
N ILE A 311 4.63 4.60 -23.26
CA ILE A 311 4.75 4.19 -21.83
C ILE A 311 4.26 5.31 -20.91
N LYS A 312 4.64 6.56 -21.18
CA LYS A 312 4.22 7.72 -20.39
C LYS A 312 2.70 7.90 -20.37
N HIS A 313 2.05 7.64 -21.52
CA HIS A 313 0.59 7.70 -21.64
C HIS A 313 -0.07 6.58 -20.83
N ILE A 314 0.43 5.35 -20.92
CA ILE A 314 -0.03 4.21 -20.12
C ILE A 314 0.06 4.51 -18.63
N VAL A 315 1.25 4.90 -18.15
CA VAL A 315 1.50 5.17 -16.72
C VAL A 315 0.61 6.28 -16.20
N ASN A 316 0.43 7.36 -16.97
CA ASN A 316 -0.43 8.48 -16.59
C ASN A 316 -1.89 8.04 -16.42
N TRP A 317 -2.43 7.29 -17.38
CA TRP A 317 -3.81 6.80 -17.31
C TRP A 317 -4.03 5.79 -16.20
N LEU A 318 -3.06 4.90 -16.00
CA LEU A 318 -3.11 3.88 -14.98
C LEU A 318 -3.07 4.52 -13.57
N LEU A 319 -2.14 5.43 -13.31
CA LEU A 319 -1.95 6.01 -11.97
C LEU A 319 -2.91 7.14 -11.61
N LEU A 320 -3.32 7.98 -12.57
CA LEU A 320 -4.20 9.11 -12.27
C LEU A 320 -5.67 8.80 -12.53
N HIS A 321 -5.98 8.15 -13.65
CA HIS A 321 -7.36 7.97 -14.08
C HIS A 321 -7.94 6.66 -13.57
N LEU A 322 -7.31 5.53 -13.85
CA LEU A 322 -7.81 4.21 -13.42
C LEU A 322 -7.82 4.09 -11.90
N LEU A 323 -6.69 4.34 -11.23
CA LEU A 323 -6.63 4.31 -9.76
C LEU A 323 -7.65 5.25 -9.12
N GLY A 324 -7.79 6.48 -9.66
CA GLY A 324 -8.78 7.44 -9.19
C GLY A 324 -10.23 6.98 -9.36
N GLN A 325 -10.55 6.26 -10.45
CA GLN A 325 -11.89 5.71 -10.66
C GLN A 325 -12.16 4.48 -9.78
N LEU A 326 -11.18 3.60 -9.61
CA LEU A 326 -11.29 2.44 -8.70
C LEU A 326 -11.56 2.89 -7.27
N HIS A 327 -10.84 3.91 -6.79
CA HIS A 327 -11.10 4.51 -5.47
C HIS A 327 -12.49 5.12 -5.34
N LYS A 328 -12.99 5.81 -6.38
CA LYS A 328 -14.35 6.37 -6.37
C LYS A 328 -15.43 5.30 -6.35
N ALA A 329 -15.17 4.16 -6.97
CA ALA A 329 -16.07 3.01 -7.02
C ALA A 329 -15.88 2.04 -5.83
N ASP A 330 -14.96 2.34 -4.91
CA ASP A 330 -14.59 1.49 -3.76
C ASP A 330 -14.32 0.02 -4.18
N THR A 331 -13.57 -0.15 -5.27
CA THR A 331 -13.26 -1.47 -5.85
C THR A 331 -11.78 -1.58 -6.20
N THR A 332 -11.32 -2.80 -6.45
CA THR A 332 -9.95 -3.12 -6.89
C THR A 332 -9.96 -3.55 -8.35
N LEU A 333 -8.80 -3.48 -9.03
CA LEU A 333 -8.72 -3.89 -10.43
C LEU A 333 -9.17 -5.35 -10.65
N PRO A 334 -8.76 -6.36 -9.83
CA PRO A 334 -9.23 -7.73 -9.99
C PRO A 334 -10.73 -7.93 -9.74
N SER A 335 -11.34 -7.03 -8.96
CA SER A 335 -12.78 -7.04 -8.68
C SER A 335 -13.58 -6.20 -9.67
N SER A 336 -12.90 -5.43 -10.52
CA SER A 336 -13.53 -4.60 -11.54
C SER A 336 -13.86 -5.42 -12.79
N SER A 337 -14.83 -4.96 -13.56
CA SER A 337 -15.13 -5.54 -14.87
C SER A 337 -14.13 -5.13 -15.96
N LEU A 338 -13.11 -4.33 -15.66
CA LEU A 338 -12.17 -3.84 -16.66
C LEU A 338 -11.13 -4.90 -17.00
N ASP A 339 -10.95 -5.17 -18.31
CA ASP A 339 -9.88 -6.03 -18.81
C ASP A 339 -8.80 -5.21 -19.55
N ALA A 340 -7.63 -5.83 -19.72
CA ALA A 340 -6.49 -5.20 -20.36
C ALA A 340 -6.77 -4.83 -21.82
N THR A 341 -7.58 -5.61 -22.55
CA THR A 341 -7.87 -5.38 -23.96
C THR A 341 -8.74 -4.14 -24.18
N ARG A 342 -9.80 -3.96 -23.37
CA ARG A 342 -10.65 -2.76 -23.45
C ARG A 342 -9.95 -1.54 -22.90
N PHE A 343 -9.13 -1.69 -21.86
CA PHE A 343 -8.33 -0.56 -21.41
C PHE A 343 -7.32 -0.13 -22.47
N HIS A 344 -6.64 -1.08 -23.13
CA HIS A 344 -5.75 -0.81 -24.27
C HIS A 344 -6.46 -0.06 -25.39
N GLU A 345 -7.62 -0.55 -25.83
CA GLU A 345 -8.41 0.09 -26.89
C GLU A 345 -8.80 1.53 -26.54
N LEU A 346 -9.15 1.81 -25.28
CA LEU A 346 -9.40 3.17 -24.80
C LEU A 346 -8.13 4.03 -24.90
N LEU A 347 -6.97 3.53 -24.47
CA LEU A 347 -5.71 4.27 -24.53
C LEU A 347 -5.33 4.62 -25.98
N VAL A 348 -5.52 3.70 -26.92
CA VAL A 348 -5.29 3.91 -28.35
C VAL A 348 -6.20 5.02 -28.89
N LEU A 349 -7.50 4.99 -28.59
CA LEU A 349 -8.44 6.02 -29.02
C LEU A 349 -8.06 7.41 -28.50
N VAL A 350 -7.56 7.50 -27.26
CA VAL A 350 -7.10 8.78 -26.69
C VAL A 350 -5.80 9.24 -27.33
N GLN A 351 -4.83 8.34 -27.51
CA GLN A 351 -3.53 8.70 -28.10
C GLN A 351 -3.68 9.17 -29.56
N GLN A 352 -4.59 8.55 -30.31
CA GLN A 352 -4.93 8.93 -31.69
C GLN A 352 -5.85 10.16 -31.77
N GLN A 353 -6.25 10.75 -30.63
CA GLN A 353 -7.15 11.91 -30.57
C GLN A 353 -8.50 11.67 -31.25
N HIS A 354 -8.98 10.41 -31.23
CA HIS A 354 -10.30 10.05 -31.71
C HIS A 354 -11.40 10.37 -30.69
N VAL A 355 -11.03 10.48 -29.41
CA VAL A 355 -11.91 10.88 -28.31
C VAL A 355 -11.24 11.94 -27.45
N SER A 356 -12.02 12.87 -26.92
CA SER A 356 -11.51 13.86 -25.99
C SER A 356 -11.11 13.21 -24.66
N HIS A 357 -10.21 13.86 -23.91
CA HIS A 357 -9.79 13.39 -22.59
C HIS A 357 -10.96 13.26 -21.61
N PHE A 358 -11.93 14.17 -21.70
CA PHE A 358 -13.16 14.12 -20.90
C PHE A 358 -14.00 12.89 -21.25
N THR A 359 -14.28 12.69 -22.55
CA THR A 359 -15.02 11.52 -23.04
C THR A 359 -14.36 10.22 -22.63
N ALA A 360 -13.04 10.14 -22.71
CA ALA A 360 -12.31 8.94 -22.31
C ALA A 360 -12.41 8.63 -20.82
N GLN A 361 -12.49 9.64 -19.95
CA GLN A 361 -12.76 9.41 -18.52
C GLN A 361 -14.18 8.90 -18.28
N GLU A 362 -15.18 9.37 -19.04
CA GLU A 362 -16.55 8.85 -18.96
C GLU A 362 -16.64 7.41 -19.46
N ILE A 363 -15.95 7.08 -20.55
CA ILE A 363 -15.84 5.69 -21.03
C ILE A 363 -15.17 4.81 -19.96
N LEU A 364 -14.05 5.25 -19.37
CA LEU A 364 -13.38 4.51 -18.31
C LEU A 364 -14.31 4.24 -17.12
N LYS A 365 -15.10 5.24 -16.72
CA LYS A 365 -16.09 5.09 -15.67
C LYS A 365 -17.13 4.02 -16.02
N LEU A 366 -17.65 3.99 -17.24
CA LEU A 366 -18.59 2.96 -17.70
C LEU A 366 -17.96 1.56 -17.66
N LEU A 367 -16.72 1.43 -18.14
CA LEU A 367 -16.01 0.14 -18.17
C LEU A 367 -15.73 -0.42 -16.77
N VAL A 368 -15.37 0.45 -15.81
CA VAL A 368 -15.18 0.06 -14.40
C VAL A 368 -16.52 -0.28 -13.75
N SER A 369 -17.63 0.34 -14.18
CA SER A 369 -18.97 0.14 -13.61
C SER A 369 -19.71 -1.10 -14.14
N GLY A 370 -19.09 -1.95 -14.97
CA GLY A 370 -19.73 -3.17 -15.47
C GLY A 370 -20.12 -3.16 -16.95
N ASP A 371 -19.88 -2.09 -17.71
CA ASP A 371 -20.23 -2.07 -19.13
C ASP A 371 -19.40 -3.11 -19.90
N SER A 372 -20.09 -4.00 -20.64
CA SER A 372 -19.47 -5.11 -21.38
C SER A 372 -19.04 -4.72 -22.80
N ARG A 373 -19.43 -3.54 -23.28
CA ARG A 373 -19.07 -3.06 -24.62
C ARG A 373 -17.58 -2.70 -24.68
N THR A 374 -17.06 -2.67 -25.90
CA THR A 374 -15.72 -2.14 -26.16
C THR A 374 -15.74 -0.61 -26.18
N PRO A 375 -14.64 0.08 -25.85
CA PRO A 375 -14.54 1.53 -25.93
C PRO A 375 -15.04 2.08 -27.27
N ARG A 376 -14.67 1.46 -28.40
CA ARG A 376 -15.13 1.91 -29.72
C ARG A 376 -16.64 1.79 -29.89
N LYS A 377 -17.26 0.70 -29.44
CA LYS A 377 -18.73 0.55 -29.49
C LYS A 377 -19.43 1.61 -28.64
N ILE A 378 -18.89 1.91 -27.45
CA ILE A 378 -19.41 2.98 -26.60
C ILE A 378 -19.34 4.32 -27.35
N VAL A 379 -18.23 4.59 -28.05
CA VAL A 379 -18.07 5.82 -28.82
C VAL A 379 -19.04 5.90 -30.00
N GLU A 380 -19.21 4.80 -30.75
CA GLU A 380 -20.11 4.72 -31.90
C GLU A 380 -21.58 4.89 -31.50
N GLU A 381 -22.04 4.15 -30.49
CA GLU A 381 -23.45 4.17 -30.06
C GLU A 381 -23.86 5.51 -29.41
N ASN A 382 -22.93 6.19 -28.76
CA ASN A 382 -23.20 7.49 -28.13
C ASN A 382 -22.83 8.70 -29.00
N ASN A 383 -22.36 8.48 -30.24
CA ASN A 383 -21.83 9.52 -31.13
C ASN A 383 -20.75 10.39 -30.46
N TRP A 384 -19.82 9.77 -29.74
CA TRP A 384 -18.80 10.46 -28.92
C TRP A 384 -17.46 10.70 -29.64
N TRP A 385 -17.42 10.50 -30.95
CA TRP A 385 -16.22 10.77 -31.76
C TRP A 385 -15.82 12.24 -31.66
N GLN A 386 -14.52 12.49 -31.57
CA GLN A 386 -13.98 13.83 -31.52
C GLN A 386 -14.12 14.51 -32.90
N ILE A 387 -14.69 15.71 -32.91
CA ILE A 387 -14.89 16.51 -34.12
C ILE A 387 -13.58 17.18 -34.49
N THR A 388 -12.96 16.69 -35.56
CA THR A 388 -11.71 17.22 -36.14
C THR A 388 -11.92 17.86 -37.52
N ASP A 389 -13.08 17.64 -38.15
CA ASP A 389 -13.42 18.22 -39.45
C ASP A 389 -13.48 19.75 -39.39
N ALA A 390 -12.74 20.39 -40.28
CA ALA A 390 -12.56 21.84 -40.28
C ALA A 390 -13.87 22.59 -40.59
N GLU A 391 -14.72 22.06 -41.47
CA GLU A 391 -15.98 22.71 -41.82
C GLU A 391 -17.01 22.57 -40.69
N GLN A 392 -17.13 21.40 -40.05
CA GLN A 392 -17.94 21.26 -38.84
C GLN A 392 -17.48 22.18 -37.71
N LEU A 393 -16.17 22.24 -37.43
CA LEU A 393 -15.64 23.14 -36.40
C LEU A 393 -15.93 24.61 -36.71
N LYS A 394 -15.84 25.00 -37.98
CA LYS A 394 -16.14 26.36 -38.44
C LYS A 394 -17.63 26.70 -38.28
N GLN A 395 -18.52 25.76 -38.58
CA GLN A 395 -19.96 25.94 -38.32
C GLN A 395 -20.24 26.16 -36.83
N LEU A 396 -19.67 25.32 -35.96
CA LEU A 396 -19.79 25.45 -34.51
C LEU A 396 -19.27 26.82 -34.02
N CYS A 397 -18.09 27.23 -34.49
CA CYS A 397 -17.50 28.51 -34.13
C CYS A 397 -18.35 29.69 -34.63
N GLN A 398 -18.89 29.60 -35.85
CA GLN A 398 -19.74 30.65 -36.42
C GLN A 398 -21.04 30.81 -35.65
N THR A 399 -21.68 29.71 -35.23
CA THR A 399 -22.87 29.75 -34.37
C THR A 399 -22.57 30.48 -33.06
N VAL A 400 -21.47 30.14 -32.40
CA VAL A 400 -21.05 30.79 -31.15
C VAL A 400 -20.72 32.28 -31.36
N ILE A 401 -20.09 32.65 -32.48
CA ILE A 401 -19.81 34.05 -32.83
C ILE A 401 -21.13 34.84 -32.99
N ASN A 402 -22.10 34.28 -33.72
CA ASN A 402 -23.38 34.91 -34.01
C ASN A 402 -24.21 35.13 -32.74
N GLU A 403 -24.19 34.15 -31.83
CA GLU A 403 -24.92 34.24 -30.56
C GLU A 403 -24.25 35.16 -29.54
N ASN A 404 -22.96 35.48 -29.69
CA ASN A 404 -22.16 36.19 -28.68
C ASN A 404 -21.39 37.42 -29.20
N PRO A 405 -22.04 38.37 -29.90
CA PRO A 405 -21.36 39.47 -30.59
C PRO A 405 -20.59 40.42 -29.64
N LYS A 406 -21.03 40.54 -28.38
CA LYS A 406 -20.35 41.37 -27.36
C LYS A 406 -19.00 40.79 -26.96
N ASP A 407 -18.91 39.47 -26.83
CA ASP A 407 -17.69 38.77 -26.43
C ASP A 407 -16.70 38.73 -27.60
N VAL A 408 -17.19 38.55 -28.82
CA VAL A 408 -16.40 38.60 -30.07
C VAL A 408 -15.69 39.95 -30.22
N LYS A 409 -16.40 41.07 -30.06
CA LYS A 409 -15.79 42.42 -30.12
C LYS A 409 -14.68 42.62 -29.08
N LYS A 410 -14.81 42.02 -27.91
CA LYS A 410 -13.79 42.11 -26.84
C LYS A 410 -12.61 41.19 -27.11
N ALA A 411 -12.86 39.99 -27.63
CA ALA A 411 -11.83 39.06 -28.07
C ALA A 411 -11.01 39.64 -29.24
N ALA A 412 -11.66 40.28 -30.23
CA ALA A 412 -11.01 40.95 -31.35
C ALA A 412 -10.05 42.07 -30.91
N ARG A 413 -10.30 42.70 -29.75
CA ARG A 413 -9.39 43.70 -29.13
C ARG A 413 -8.23 43.07 -28.35
N GLY A 414 -8.00 41.76 -28.49
CA GLY A 414 -6.88 41.05 -27.87
C GLY A 414 -7.12 40.58 -26.43
N LYS A 415 -8.37 40.62 -25.91
CA LYS A 415 -8.66 40.15 -24.54
C LYS A 415 -8.87 38.63 -24.51
N GLU A 416 -7.80 37.87 -24.21
CA GLU A 416 -7.80 36.39 -24.17
C GLU A 416 -8.91 35.76 -23.31
N ARG A 417 -9.29 36.39 -22.19
CA ARG A 417 -10.38 35.88 -21.33
C ARG A 417 -11.68 35.65 -22.10
N TYR A 418 -12.00 36.50 -23.07
CA TYR A 418 -13.23 36.38 -23.87
C TYR A 418 -13.10 35.30 -24.94
N LEU A 419 -11.91 35.10 -25.50
CA LEU A 419 -11.63 33.97 -26.40
C LEU A 419 -11.84 32.64 -25.66
N ASN A 420 -11.28 32.49 -24.46
CA ASN A 420 -11.46 31.28 -23.64
C ASN A 420 -12.95 31.06 -23.28
N SER A 421 -13.71 32.12 -23.04
CA SER A 421 -15.15 32.02 -22.80
C SER A 421 -15.92 31.56 -24.04
N LEU A 422 -15.57 32.04 -25.24
CA LEU A 422 -16.19 31.60 -26.50
C LEU A 422 -15.84 30.13 -26.80
N LEU A 423 -14.59 29.73 -26.57
CA LEU A 423 -14.16 28.34 -26.68
C LEU A 423 -14.91 27.43 -25.68
N GLY A 424 -15.16 27.90 -24.47
CA GLY A 424 -16.02 27.19 -23.51
C GLY A 424 -17.42 26.92 -24.07
N LYS A 425 -18.03 27.91 -24.76
CA LYS A 425 -19.33 27.75 -25.41
C LYS A 425 -19.29 26.78 -26.59
N VAL A 426 -18.22 26.80 -27.40
CA VAL A 426 -18.01 25.79 -28.47
C VAL A 426 -17.93 24.39 -27.89
N ASN A 427 -17.22 24.22 -26.77
CA ASN A 427 -17.11 22.94 -26.09
C ASN A 427 -18.48 22.45 -25.56
N THR A 428 -19.29 23.34 -24.99
CA THR A 428 -20.66 23.01 -24.55
C THR A 428 -21.56 22.63 -25.73
N LEU A 429 -21.52 23.42 -26.81
CA LEU A 429 -22.38 23.21 -27.99
C LEU A 429 -22.02 21.93 -28.75
N SER A 430 -20.77 21.50 -28.68
CA SER A 430 -20.27 20.22 -29.22
C SER A 430 -20.33 19.07 -28.21
N ASN A 431 -21.00 19.22 -27.06
CA ASN A 431 -21.06 18.20 -26.00
C ASN A 431 -19.68 17.64 -25.58
N GLY A 432 -18.64 18.48 -25.60
CA GLY A 432 -17.28 18.07 -25.23
C GLY A 432 -16.50 17.33 -26.34
N GLN A 433 -17.00 17.34 -27.57
CA GLN A 433 -16.44 16.59 -28.70
C GLN A 433 -15.54 17.45 -29.61
N ALA A 434 -15.63 18.78 -29.57
CA ALA A 434 -14.79 19.61 -30.44
C ALA A 434 -13.29 19.47 -30.09
N HIS A 435 -12.45 19.33 -31.12
CA HIS A 435 -11.01 19.37 -30.94
C HIS A 435 -10.55 20.81 -30.60
N MET A 436 -10.46 21.11 -29.30
CA MET A 436 -10.29 22.47 -28.78
C MET A 436 -9.08 23.24 -29.32
N LYS A 437 -7.97 22.58 -29.63
CA LYS A 437 -6.80 23.24 -30.25
C LYS A 437 -7.09 23.69 -31.68
N LEU A 438 -7.83 22.89 -32.44
CA LEU A 438 -8.25 23.22 -33.81
C LEU A 438 -9.36 24.26 -33.79
N ALA A 439 -10.35 24.09 -32.88
CA ALA A 439 -11.40 25.08 -32.64
C ALA A 439 -10.83 26.45 -32.26
N LYS A 440 -9.75 26.51 -31.46
CA LYS A 440 -9.05 27.76 -31.14
C LYS A 440 -8.47 28.41 -32.39
N THR A 441 -7.77 27.65 -33.24
CA THR A 441 -7.23 28.17 -34.50
C THR A 441 -8.33 28.71 -35.41
N VAL A 442 -9.39 27.92 -35.63
CA VAL A 442 -10.54 28.31 -36.47
C VAL A 442 -11.26 29.54 -35.90
N MET A 443 -11.48 29.59 -34.59
CA MET A 443 -12.11 30.73 -33.92
C MET A 443 -11.27 32.01 -34.07
N CYS A 444 -9.94 31.92 -33.91
CA CYS A 444 -9.05 33.06 -34.13
C CYS A 444 -9.12 33.55 -35.58
N GLU A 445 -9.06 32.65 -36.56
CA GLU A 445 -9.18 33.00 -37.98
C GLU A 445 -10.51 33.69 -38.31
N LEU A 446 -11.62 33.20 -37.74
CA LEU A 446 -12.94 33.81 -37.93
C LEU A 446 -13.04 35.20 -37.28
N ILE A 447 -12.48 35.37 -36.08
CA ILE A 447 -12.45 36.67 -35.39
C ILE A 447 -11.56 37.66 -36.14
N ASP A 448 -10.43 37.22 -36.68
CA ASP A 448 -9.51 38.08 -37.44
C ASP A 448 -10.11 38.52 -38.77
N ARG A 449 -10.94 37.70 -39.43
CA ARG A 449 -11.71 38.11 -40.63
C ARG A 449 -12.82 39.12 -40.34
N LEU A 450 -13.20 39.27 -39.07
CA LEU A 450 -14.20 40.25 -38.61
C LEU A 450 -13.57 41.57 -38.16
N LYS A 451 -12.24 41.66 -38.08
CA LYS A 451 -11.50 42.91 -37.94
C LYS A 451 -11.44 43.63 -39.28
#